data_AF-A0A3R6TMS8-F1
#
_entry.id   AF-A0A3R6TMS8-F1
#
_cell.length_a   1.000
_cell.length_b   1.000
_cell.length_c   1.000
_cell.angle_alpha   90.00
_cell.angle_beta   90.00
_cell.angle_gamma   90.00
#
_symmetry.space_group_name_H-M   'P 1'
#
loop_
_entity.id
_entity.type
_entity.pdbx_description
1 polymer ?
#
loop_
_entity_poly.entity_id
_entity_poly.type
_entity_poly.pdbx_seq_one_letter_code
_entity_poly.pdbx_strand_id
1 'polypeptide(L)'
;MQEKRKEVRPVSYLEDFEKTLAEKCHQNEPPFCQAACPFRLDIKGLEEKWKKGRFNAAYRTYQNTVGFPDIVSKLCSHPCEKACLRAKLDGGIAIGLLERATVEYAKRKAPNAYNLPSKGKRSRSSEAVFRGLAVHCVSAIKSTR
;
A
#
# COMPACT_ATOMS: atom_id res chain seq x y z
N MET A 1 -3.25 -40.13 17.91
CA MET A 1 -4.13 -39.74 16.80
C MET A 1 -3.28 -39.63 15.53
N GLN A 2 -2.74 -40.73 15.04
CA GLN A 2 -3.21 -41.48 13.85
C GLN A 2 -3.45 -40.63 12.59
N GLU A 3 -2.33 -40.16 12.04
CA GLU A 3 -1.88 -40.33 10.64
C GLU A 3 -2.81 -41.17 9.74
N LYS A 4 -3.78 -40.53 9.05
CA LYS A 4 -4.50 -41.21 7.95
C LYS A 4 -3.66 -41.17 6.67
N ARG A 5 -2.89 -42.24 6.49
CA ARG A 5 -2.31 -42.71 5.23
C ARG A 5 -3.39 -42.71 4.12
N LYS A 6 -3.29 -41.80 3.15
CA LYS A 6 -4.13 -41.83 1.94
C LYS A 6 -3.57 -42.86 0.96
N GLU A 7 -4.39 -43.85 0.66
CA GLU A 7 -4.22 -44.86 -0.39
C GLU A 7 -3.92 -44.22 -1.76
N VAL A 8 -2.90 -44.68 -2.48
CA VAL A 8 -2.53 -44.20 -3.83
C VAL A 8 -2.90 -45.29 -4.85
N ARG A 9 -3.83 -44.99 -5.77
CA ARG A 9 -4.31 -45.89 -6.85
C ARG A 9 -3.51 -45.68 -8.15
N PRO A 10 -3.44 -46.69 -9.07
CA PRO A 10 -2.59 -46.63 -10.27
C PRO A 10 -3.22 -45.84 -11.44
N VAL A 11 -2.36 -45.45 -12.40
CA VAL A 11 -2.27 -44.12 -13.03
C VAL A 11 -2.76 -44.04 -14.50
N SER A 12 -3.44 -42.93 -14.85
CA SER A 12 -3.75 -42.47 -16.21
C SER A 12 -3.29 -41.01 -16.40
N TYR A 13 -2.44 -40.74 -17.39
CA TYR A 13 -1.63 -39.51 -17.49
C TYR A 13 -2.41 -38.20 -17.75
N LEU A 14 -3.60 -38.25 -18.38
CA LEU A 14 -4.43 -37.07 -18.65
C LEU A 14 -5.38 -36.73 -17.49
N GLU A 15 -5.71 -37.70 -16.64
CA GLU A 15 -6.65 -37.48 -15.55
C GLU A 15 -5.97 -36.85 -14.31
N ASP A 16 -4.63 -36.88 -14.22
CA ASP A 16 -3.81 -36.28 -13.15
C ASP A 16 -3.30 -34.85 -13.43
N PHE A 17 -3.15 -34.42 -14.70
CA PHE A 17 -2.70 -33.07 -15.05
C PHE A 17 -3.72 -31.99 -14.60
N GLU A 18 -5.00 -32.31 -14.74
CA GLU A 18 -6.14 -31.49 -14.28
C GLU A 18 -6.41 -31.64 -12.77
N LYS A 19 -5.92 -32.70 -12.10
CA LYS A 19 -6.31 -33.09 -10.73
C LYS A 19 -5.20 -33.06 -9.66
N THR A 20 -3.97 -32.59 -9.95
CA THR A 20 -2.90 -32.43 -8.92
C THR A 20 -1.93 -31.25 -9.11
N LEU A 21 -1.67 -30.79 -10.36
CA LEU A 21 -0.48 -29.99 -10.68
C LEU A 21 -0.78 -28.55 -11.12
N ALA A 22 -1.93 -28.32 -11.76
CA ALA A 22 -2.57 -27.00 -11.79
C ALA A 22 -3.05 -26.56 -10.39
N GLU A 23 -3.13 -27.48 -9.41
CA GLU A 23 -3.73 -27.32 -8.08
C GLU A 23 -2.88 -26.57 -7.02
N LYS A 24 -1.65 -26.16 -7.33
CA LYS A 24 -0.81 -25.27 -6.49
C LYS A 24 -0.59 -23.90 -7.14
N CYS A 25 -1.32 -23.60 -8.21
CA CYS A 25 -1.13 -22.39 -8.99
C CYS A 25 -1.79 -21.18 -8.29
N HIS A 26 -1.00 -20.21 -7.86
CA HIS A 26 -1.49 -19.00 -7.20
C HIS A 26 -1.98 -17.89 -8.15
N GLN A 27 -2.06 -18.10 -9.47
CA GLN A 27 -2.57 -17.11 -10.46
C GLN A 27 -2.04 -15.66 -10.26
N ASN A 28 -0.79 -15.52 -9.77
CA ASN A 28 -0.20 -14.22 -9.37
C ASN A 28 -1.04 -13.40 -8.36
N GLU A 29 -1.88 -14.05 -7.57
CA GLU A 29 -2.67 -13.40 -6.53
C GLU A 29 -1.74 -12.74 -5.49
N PRO A 30 -2.00 -11.48 -5.11
CA PRO A 30 -1.27 -10.82 -4.04
C PRO A 30 -1.34 -11.63 -2.74
N PRO A 31 -0.28 -11.60 -1.91
CA PRO A 31 -0.30 -12.26 -0.62
C PRO A 31 -1.45 -11.74 0.24
N PHE A 32 -1.99 -12.59 1.12
CA PHE A 32 -3.11 -12.26 2.01
C PHE A 32 -2.90 -10.96 2.80
N CYS A 33 -1.66 -10.68 3.20
CA CYS A 33 -1.31 -9.46 3.90
C CYS A 33 -1.42 -8.20 3.03
N GLN A 34 -1.13 -8.30 1.73
CA GLN A 34 -1.31 -7.21 0.77
C GLN A 34 -2.78 -7.03 0.40
N ALA A 35 -3.54 -8.13 0.28
CA ALA A 35 -4.98 -8.10 0.02
C ALA A 35 -5.78 -7.47 1.19
N ALA A 36 -5.34 -7.70 2.43
CA ALA A 36 -5.96 -7.10 3.62
C ALA A 36 -5.60 -5.63 3.84
N CYS A 37 -4.56 -5.12 3.18
CA CYS A 37 -4.12 -3.74 3.34
C CYS A 37 -4.95 -2.81 2.43
N PRO A 38 -5.54 -1.72 2.96
CA PRO A 38 -6.30 -0.77 2.14
C PRO A 38 -5.43 -0.09 1.07
N PHE A 39 -4.13 0.05 1.32
CA PHE A 39 -3.17 0.65 0.39
C PHE A 39 -2.46 -0.37 -0.51
N ARG A 40 -2.82 -1.67 -0.41
CA ARG A 40 -2.20 -2.76 -1.19
C ARG A 40 -0.67 -2.74 -1.16
N LEU A 41 -0.11 -2.51 0.03
CA LEU A 41 1.34 -2.49 0.26
C LEU A 41 2.02 -3.78 -0.22
N ASP A 42 3.09 -3.63 -1.01
CA ASP A 42 3.93 -4.76 -1.42
C ASP A 42 4.83 -5.21 -0.27
N ILE A 43 4.26 -6.07 0.58
CA ILE A 43 4.92 -6.58 1.77
C ILE A 43 6.05 -7.56 1.42
N LYS A 44 5.93 -8.32 0.32
CA LYS A 44 7.01 -9.22 -0.14
C LYS A 44 8.23 -8.42 -0.58
N GLY A 45 8.03 -7.39 -1.40
CA GLY A 45 9.12 -6.51 -1.85
C GLY A 45 9.70 -5.63 -0.74
N LEU A 46 8.97 -5.38 0.35
CA LEU A 46 9.50 -4.75 1.56
C LEU A 46 10.30 -5.74 2.42
N GLU A 47 9.83 -6.98 2.55
CA GLU A 47 10.49 -8.03 3.32
C GLU A 47 11.89 -8.36 2.79
N GLU A 48 12.05 -8.43 1.47
CA GLU A 48 13.38 -8.58 0.86
C GLU A 48 14.34 -7.43 1.18
N LYS A 49 13.82 -6.21 1.32
CA LYS A 49 14.62 -5.02 1.65
C LYS A 49 14.98 -5.00 3.13
N TRP A 50 14.06 -5.42 4.01
CA TRP A 50 14.32 -5.58 5.45
C TRP A 50 15.37 -6.64 5.71
N LYS A 51 15.26 -7.81 5.06
CA LYS A 51 16.29 -8.87 5.12
C LYS A 51 17.68 -8.38 4.73
N LYS A 52 17.77 -7.48 3.74
CA LYS A 52 19.04 -6.88 3.27
C LYS A 52 19.48 -5.68 4.10
N GLY A 53 18.76 -5.28 5.15
CA GLY A 53 19.05 -4.10 5.97
C GLY A 53 18.89 -2.77 5.21
N ARG A 54 18.21 -2.76 4.07
CA ARG A 54 18.11 -1.58 3.17
C ARG A 54 16.91 -0.71 3.55
N PHE A 55 16.90 -0.16 4.76
CA PHE A 55 15.78 0.66 5.28
C PHE A 55 15.46 1.89 4.43
N ASN A 56 16.47 2.57 3.87
CA ASN A 56 16.25 3.71 2.97
C ASN A 56 15.51 3.31 1.67
N ALA A 57 15.77 2.11 1.15
CA ALA A 57 15.08 1.62 -0.04
C ALA A 57 13.66 1.17 0.29
N ALA A 58 13.48 0.51 1.44
CA ALA A 58 12.16 0.14 1.95
C ALA A 58 11.28 1.38 2.17
N TYR A 59 11.82 2.43 2.80
CA TYR A 59 11.12 3.69 3.03
C TYR A 59 10.66 4.35 1.72
N ARG A 60 11.48 4.32 0.67
CA ARG A 60 11.08 4.84 -0.65
C ARG A 60 9.93 4.07 -1.27
N THR A 61 9.97 2.74 -1.22
CA THR A 61 8.85 1.90 -1.70
C THR A 61 7.58 2.15 -0.88
N TYR A 62 7.73 2.33 0.42
CA TYR A 62 6.62 2.62 1.32
C TYR A 62 6.03 4.01 1.05
N GLN A 63 6.86 5.03 0.83
CA GLN A 63 6.42 6.39 0.49
C GLN A 63 5.74 6.47 -0.89
N ASN A 64 6.13 5.62 -1.84
CA ASN A 64 5.49 5.57 -3.16
C ASN A 64 4.05 5.01 -3.10
N THR A 65 3.75 4.18 -2.11
CA THR A 65 2.43 3.55 -1.93
C THR A 65 1.57 4.32 -0.93
N VAL A 66 2.18 4.87 0.11
CA VAL A 66 1.52 5.62 1.18
C VAL A 66 2.08 7.03 1.22
N GLY A 67 1.23 8.04 0.98
CA GLY A 67 1.65 9.44 0.91
C GLY A 67 2.26 9.99 2.21
N PHE A 68 1.88 9.44 3.37
CA PHE A 68 2.35 9.85 4.69
C PHE A 68 2.80 8.64 5.54
N PRO A 69 4.00 8.09 5.29
CA PRO A 69 4.46 6.86 5.93
C PRO A 69 4.62 6.99 7.46
N ASP A 70 5.05 8.16 7.95
CA ASP A 70 5.23 8.40 9.39
C ASP A 70 3.90 8.43 10.16
N ILE A 71 2.84 8.99 9.57
CA ILE A 71 1.52 9.02 10.19
C ILE A 71 0.88 7.63 10.14
N VAL A 72 0.93 6.98 8.97
CA VAL A 72 0.29 5.68 8.77
C VAL A 72 0.93 4.60 9.63
N SER A 73 2.27 4.56 9.77
CA SER A 73 2.94 3.58 10.63
C SER A 73 2.56 3.66 12.12
N LYS A 74 2.07 4.82 12.58
CA LYS A 74 1.60 5.04 13.96
C LYS A 74 0.11 4.77 14.12
N LEU A 75 -0.70 5.09 13.11
CA LEU A 75 -2.15 4.95 13.15
C LEU A 75 -2.66 3.58 12.71
N CYS A 76 -1.87 2.83 11.94
CA CYS A 76 -2.27 1.56 11.36
C CYS A 76 -2.71 0.57 12.44
N SER A 77 -3.91 0.00 12.28
CA SER A 77 -4.48 -1.05 13.15
C SER A 77 -3.98 -2.46 12.81
N HIS A 78 -2.99 -2.56 11.92
CA HIS A 78 -2.31 -3.79 11.49
C HIS A 78 -3.25 -4.95 11.10
N PRO A 79 -4.22 -4.74 10.17
CA PRO A 79 -5.08 -5.81 9.67
C PRO A 79 -4.29 -6.91 8.93
N CYS A 80 -3.13 -6.56 8.37
CA CYS A 80 -2.23 -7.45 7.65
C CYS A 80 -1.64 -8.56 8.53
N GLU A 81 -1.43 -8.32 9.83
CA GLU A 81 -0.87 -9.32 10.75
C GLU A 81 -1.92 -10.40 11.08
N LYS A 82 -3.18 -9.99 11.24
CA LYS A 82 -4.32 -10.90 11.46
C LYS A 82 -4.62 -11.76 10.23
N ALA A 83 -4.44 -11.21 9.04
CA ALA A 83 -4.63 -11.92 7.77
C ALA A 83 -3.44 -12.84 7.40
N CYS A 84 -2.36 -12.84 8.17
CA CYS A 84 -1.18 -13.64 7.86
C CYS A 84 -1.46 -15.14 8.05
N LEU A 85 -1.05 -15.98 7.09
CA LEU A 85 -1.18 -17.44 7.22
C LEU A 85 -0.45 -18.00 8.47
N ARG A 86 0.66 -17.36 8.85
CA ARG A 86 1.44 -17.74 10.06
C ARG A 86 0.73 -17.40 11.37
N ALA A 87 -0.30 -16.53 11.35
CA ALA A 87 -1.06 -16.19 12.54
C ALA A 87 -1.72 -17.41 13.21
N LYS A 88 -1.97 -18.47 12.43
CA LYS A 88 -2.52 -19.74 12.93
C LYS A 88 -1.49 -20.68 13.56
N LEU A 89 -0.20 -20.40 13.38
CA LEU A 89 0.91 -21.26 13.81
C LEU A 89 1.66 -20.60 14.98
N ASP A 90 2.50 -19.59 14.69
CA ASP A 90 3.42 -18.96 15.66
C ASP A 90 3.13 -17.47 15.87
N GLY A 91 2.00 -16.98 15.35
CA GLY A 91 1.70 -15.55 15.26
C GLY A 91 2.05 -14.95 13.89
N GLY A 92 1.34 -13.88 13.54
CA GLY A 92 1.55 -13.16 12.29
C GLY A 92 2.92 -12.47 12.29
N ILE A 93 3.46 -12.21 11.10
CA ILE A 93 4.66 -11.37 10.97
C ILE A 93 4.32 -9.99 11.52
N ALA A 94 5.14 -9.46 12.43
CA ALA A 94 4.97 -8.14 13.04
C ALA A 94 5.33 -7.01 12.05
N ILE A 95 4.50 -6.85 11.01
CA ILE A 95 4.66 -5.86 9.94
C ILE A 95 4.64 -4.45 10.53
N GLY A 96 3.83 -4.19 11.55
CA GLY A 96 3.77 -2.87 12.18
C GLY A 96 5.09 -2.43 12.80
N LEU A 97 5.81 -3.35 13.44
CA LEU A 97 7.14 -3.08 13.99
C LEU A 97 8.16 -2.83 12.87
N LEU A 98 8.07 -3.57 11.76
CA LEU A 98 8.94 -3.40 10.60
C LEU A 98 8.69 -2.06 9.89
N GLU A 99 7.43 -1.63 9.78
CA GLU A 99 7.07 -0.31 9.25
C GLU A 99 7.66 0.81 10.13
N ARG A 100 7.47 0.73 11.44
CA ARG A 100 8.04 1.72 12.40
C ARG A 100 9.55 1.74 12.34
N ALA A 101 10.20 0.58 12.36
CA ALA A 101 11.65 0.46 12.20
C ALA A 101 12.11 1.09 10.88
N THR A 102 11.36 0.91 9.79
CA THR A 102 11.70 1.52 8.50
C THR A 102 11.68 3.04 8.57
N VAL A 103 10.68 3.62 9.23
CA VAL A 103 10.59 5.08 9.41
C VAL A 103 11.69 5.58 10.35
N GLU A 104 12.05 4.81 11.38
CA GLU A 104 13.07 5.20 12.35
C GLU A 104 14.50 5.13 11.77
N TYR A 105 14.85 4.03 11.12
CA TYR A 105 16.19 3.81 10.54
C TYR A 105 16.42 4.48 9.19
N ALA A 106 15.37 5.00 8.53
CA ALA A 106 15.51 5.74 7.28
C ALA A 106 16.21 7.08 7.53
N LYS A 107 17.45 7.21 7.03
CA LYS A 107 18.23 8.45 7.05
C LYS A 107 17.75 9.46 6.01
N ARG A 108 17.26 8.99 4.86
CA ARG A 108 16.77 9.83 3.76
C ARG A 108 15.24 9.79 3.70
N LYS A 109 14.59 10.76 4.37
CA LYS A 109 13.13 10.91 4.44
C LYS A 109 12.54 11.93 3.47
N ALA A 110 13.40 12.66 2.74
CA ALA A 110 12.97 13.68 1.80
C ALA A 110 12.03 13.06 0.75
N PRO A 111 10.82 13.62 0.55
CA PRO A 111 9.91 13.13 -0.47
C PRO A 111 10.52 13.29 -1.86
N ASN A 112 10.38 12.27 -2.70
CA ASN A 112 10.43 12.50 -4.14
C ASN A 112 9.34 13.53 -4.42
N ALA A 113 9.71 14.67 -5.00
CA ALA A 113 8.84 15.83 -5.19
C ALA A 113 7.42 15.38 -5.51
N TYR A 114 6.46 15.71 -4.64
CA TYR A 114 5.05 15.55 -5.01
C TYR A 114 4.90 16.30 -6.33
N ASN A 115 4.38 15.62 -7.36
CA ASN A 115 4.10 16.21 -8.67
C ASN A 115 2.96 17.23 -8.54
N LEU A 116 3.16 18.26 -7.71
CA LEU A 116 2.29 19.41 -7.68
C LEU A 116 2.52 20.11 -9.02
N PRO A 117 1.46 20.32 -9.82
CA PRO A 117 1.58 21.18 -10.97
C PRO A 117 2.16 22.52 -10.49
N SER A 118 3.13 23.05 -11.24
CA SER A 118 3.73 24.34 -10.91
C SER A 118 2.60 25.35 -10.71
N LYS A 119 2.66 26.13 -9.61
CA LYS A 119 1.70 27.20 -9.31
C LYS A 119 1.78 28.28 -10.40
N GLY A 120 1.16 28.03 -11.55
CA GLY A 120 1.06 28.94 -12.69
C GLY A 120 -0.37 29.19 -13.14
N LYS A 121 -1.36 28.46 -12.59
CA LYS A 121 -2.78 28.70 -12.84
C LYS A 121 -3.47 28.77 -11.49
N ARG A 122 -4.10 29.91 -11.17
CA ARG A 122 -5.06 29.99 -10.06
C ARG A 122 -6.14 28.96 -10.34
N SER A 123 -6.12 27.82 -9.66
CA SER A 123 -7.32 27.01 -9.54
C SER A 123 -8.30 27.87 -8.74
N ARG A 124 -9.26 28.45 -9.45
CA ARG A 124 -10.41 29.09 -8.81
C ARG A 124 -11.14 27.94 -8.13
N SER A 125 -10.87 27.73 -6.84
CA SER A 125 -11.73 26.88 -6.03
C SER A 125 -13.14 27.46 -6.17
N SER A 126 -14.12 26.59 -6.34
CA SER A 126 -15.55 26.91 -6.49
C SER A 126 -16.16 27.54 -5.24
N GLU A 127 -15.35 27.99 -4.28
CA GLU A 127 -15.75 28.77 -3.11
C GLU A 127 -15.71 30.30 -3.34
N ALA A 128 -15.63 30.72 -4.61
CA ALA A 128 -15.69 32.13 -5.00
C ALA A 128 -16.98 32.49 -5.77
N VAL A 129 -18.06 31.71 -5.63
CA VAL A 129 -19.38 32.12 -6.15
C VAL A 129 -20.02 33.20 -5.28
N PHE A 130 -19.74 33.23 -3.96
CA PHE A 130 -20.42 34.17 -3.05
C PHE A 130 -19.73 35.54 -2.82
N ARG A 131 -18.55 35.78 -3.41
CA ARG A 131 -17.86 37.09 -3.33
C ARG A 131 -17.79 37.83 -4.67
N GLY A 132 -18.48 37.32 -5.70
CA GLY A 132 -18.42 37.83 -7.07
C GLY A 132 -19.25 39.08 -7.36
N LEU A 133 -20.18 39.49 -6.49
CA LEU A 133 -21.05 40.64 -6.79
C LEU A 133 -20.51 42.01 -6.32
N ALA A 134 -19.57 42.07 -5.37
CA ALA A 134 -19.14 43.36 -4.82
C ALA A 134 -18.06 44.07 -5.67
N VAL A 135 -17.17 43.31 -6.32
CA VAL A 135 -15.99 43.90 -6.99
C VAL A 135 -16.31 44.44 -8.40
N HIS A 136 -17.37 43.93 -9.05
CA HIS A 136 -17.74 44.38 -10.39
C HIS A 136 -18.41 45.77 -10.43
N CYS A 137 -18.94 46.24 -9.30
CA CYS A 137 -19.59 47.56 -9.20
C CYS A 137 -18.56 48.70 -9.06
N VAL A 138 -17.47 48.49 -8.30
CA VAL A 138 -16.49 49.56 -8.02
C VAL A 138 -15.61 49.89 -9.24
N SER A 139 -15.35 48.93 -10.13
CA SER A 139 -14.60 49.19 -11.37
C SER A 139 -15.41 49.91 -12.45
N ALA A 140 -16.74 49.82 -12.44
CA ALA A 140 -17.60 50.46 -13.44
C ALA A 140 -17.80 51.98 -13.18
N ILE A 141 -17.65 52.44 -11.94
CA ILE A 141 -17.86 53.85 -11.56
C ILE A 141 -16.65 54.75 -11.87
N LYS A 142 -15.44 54.19 -12.03
CA LYS A 142 -14.23 54.97 -12.34
C LYS A 142 -14.00 55.26 -13.83
N SER A 143 -14.87 54.77 -14.72
CA SER A 143 -14.71 54.95 -16.18
C SER A 143 -15.64 56.02 -16.79
N THR A 144 -16.47 56.70 -15.98
CA THR A 144 -17.39 57.77 -16.43
C THR A 144 -17.24 59.07 -15.64
N ARG A 145 -16.07 59.32 -15.06
CA ARG A 145 -15.60 60.67 -14.68
C ARG A 145 -14.15 60.86 -15.08
#